data_AF-A0A948ZAJ9-F1
#
_entry.id   AF-A0A948ZAJ9-F1
#
_cell.length_a   1.000
_cell.length_b   1.000
_cell.length_c   1.000
_cell.angle_alpha   90.00
_cell.angle_beta   90.00
_cell.angle_gamma   90.00
#
_symmetry.space_group_name_H-M   'P 1'
#
loop_
_entity.id
_entity.type
_entity.pdbx_description
1 polymer ?
#
loop_
_entity_poly.entity_id
_entity_poly.type
_entity_poly.pdbx_seq_one_letter_code
_entity_poly.pdbx_strand_id
1 'polypeptide(L)'
;MAPLTIGLQWLITRAVAWIGPWRLAEVVDVLGWAADPALEEILKVAPLIIVAWLWPRTSGQLGLVDHLLVGAATGAGFALAEGVLRYGQLDAMAIAVPGGYLAGATLSGAIGVPSIWASLTTWLPVPVSYDWPAMSGAQHLVWSALAAAGLGWFIRRGSHRWLGLIPLVLVSLTHANYNAAHSLSGMAWSSPALSWIEQRLAGLLLVVLVVLVLVDRVGLAGARRSRPELLLDGERSDGLGPWPLAKVAVRGAPWSSFVAWRVVLERRASLNAQLAGVPPPEFADEVEQRITQVQQSADRARWAGAAKQVAGALSLRGLRSWRTLLWVLSVVPALLFLVVGGWPATRGLQELAGTWFGAGLMLVGLAIGWVLLATQLPALVRQLRQQSEPSLHEQRIRPAFQLATGVASLVTAALVVAALVVGGDPTQRLVTNYHILDALSSAELWLGRAIILLAFLLFPPAAALVVTTAGTVLLTSSGVALAVGSVVGATLVSHALLNAASGSGTSGGGGGASSGSGSGTASSGEVRDVLRNLPQGRSQGVRVVGSGEELVDLYKRLIRGGKPIEVPSYKGKWSELPDGTRIGLRDFSKSGHKTIDIKFPGGETGKVHVDG
;
A
#
# COMPACT_ATOMS: atom_id res chain seq x y z
N MET A 1 -4.83 6.98 5.10
CA MET A 1 -3.66 7.50 5.82
C MET A 1 -2.53 7.87 4.89
N ALA A 2 -1.96 6.95 4.10
CA ALA A 2 -0.86 7.28 3.18
C ALA A 2 -1.09 8.55 2.31
N PRO A 3 -2.24 8.75 1.63
CA PRO A 3 -2.47 9.98 0.85
C PRO A 3 -2.50 11.27 1.70
N LEU A 4 -2.98 11.18 2.94
CA LEU A 4 -2.98 12.32 3.87
C LEU A 4 -1.56 12.62 4.35
N THR A 5 -0.77 11.60 4.64
CA THR A 5 0.64 11.75 5.02
C THR A 5 1.44 12.40 3.90
N ILE A 6 1.30 11.90 2.67
CA ILE A 6 1.95 12.44 1.49
C ILE A 6 1.50 13.88 1.23
N GLY A 7 0.19 14.16 1.29
CA GLY A 7 -0.34 15.52 1.10
C GLY A 7 0.18 16.50 2.15
N LEU A 8 0.31 16.06 3.41
CA LEU A 8 0.84 16.88 4.48
C LEU A 8 2.36 17.10 4.34
N GLN A 9 3.14 16.07 4.00
CA GLN A 9 4.56 16.18 3.66
C GLN A 9 4.77 17.16 2.50
N TRP A 10 3.98 17.04 1.43
CA TRP A 10 3.99 17.94 0.28
C TRP A 10 3.73 19.40 0.69
N LEU A 11 2.75 19.64 1.55
CA LEU A 11 2.43 20.98 2.06
C LEU A 11 3.55 21.55 2.93
N ILE A 12 4.06 20.76 3.88
CA ILE A 12 5.09 21.19 4.83
C ILE A 12 6.39 21.52 4.09
N THR A 13 6.87 20.63 3.22
CA THR A 13 8.11 20.85 2.43
C THR A 13 8.05 22.13 1.61
N ARG A 14 6.91 22.41 0.96
CA ARG A 14 6.72 23.64 0.18
C ARG A 14 6.57 24.89 1.03
N ALA A 15 5.86 24.80 2.15
CA ALA A 15 5.76 25.92 3.09
C ALA A 15 7.14 26.27 3.67
N VAL A 16 7.92 25.28 4.08
CA VAL A 16 9.28 25.46 4.62
C VAL A 16 10.23 26.02 3.54
N ALA A 17 10.17 25.49 2.31
CA ALA A 17 10.98 26.01 1.20
C ALA A 17 10.56 27.43 0.77
N TRP A 18 9.28 27.79 0.92
CA TRP A 18 8.78 29.12 0.59
C TRP A 18 9.18 30.18 1.62
N ILE A 19 9.22 29.80 2.91
CA ILE A 19 9.53 30.71 4.03
C ILE A 19 11.03 30.77 4.31
N GLY A 20 11.76 29.68 4.06
CA GLY A 20 13.18 29.54 4.37
C GLY A 20 14.12 29.85 3.20
N PRO A 21 15.43 29.98 3.46
CA PRO A 21 16.43 30.20 2.42
C PRO A 21 16.84 28.92 1.65
N TRP A 22 16.15 27.80 1.88
CA TRP A 22 16.56 26.47 1.45
C TRP A 22 15.88 26.10 0.14
N ARG A 23 16.58 25.40 -0.75
CA ARG A 23 15.95 24.87 -1.96
C ARG A 23 14.96 23.77 -1.59
N LEU A 24 13.88 23.63 -2.36
CA LEU A 24 12.88 22.58 -2.12
C LEU A 24 13.53 21.18 -2.01
N ALA A 25 14.54 20.89 -2.83
CA ALA A 25 15.27 19.63 -2.78
C ALA A 25 16.00 19.40 -1.44
N GLU A 26 16.61 20.44 -0.88
CA GLU A 26 17.31 20.38 0.42
C GLU A 26 16.32 20.20 1.57
N VAL A 27 15.17 20.89 1.50
CA VAL A 27 14.09 20.75 2.48
C VAL A 27 13.50 19.33 2.43
N VAL A 28 13.25 18.80 1.24
CA VAL A 28 12.73 17.44 1.05
C VAL A 28 13.72 16.41 1.57
N ASP A 29 15.02 16.56 1.29
CA ASP A 29 16.04 15.65 1.80
C ASP A 29 16.09 15.64 3.33
N VAL A 30 16.20 16.82 3.96
CA VAL A 30 16.31 16.92 5.42
C VAL A 30 15.02 16.51 6.14
N LEU A 31 13.86 16.96 5.67
CA LEU A 31 12.59 16.55 6.29
C LEU A 31 12.30 15.06 6.07
N GLY A 32 12.71 14.50 4.93
CA GLY A 32 12.51 13.11 4.55
C GLY A 32 13.10 12.08 5.52
N TRP A 33 14.24 12.39 6.13
CA TRP A 33 14.83 11.52 7.17
C TRP A 33 14.63 12.04 8.60
N ALA A 34 14.39 13.33 8.82
CA ALA A 34 14.32 13.90 10.18
C ALA A 34 12.90 13.95 10.77
N ALA A 35 11.93 14.40 9.97
CA ALA A 35 10.59 14.75 10.46
C ALA A 35 9.50 13.82 9.92
N ASP A 36 9.64 13.41 8.66
CA ASP A 36 8.71 12.53 7.96
C ASP A 36 8.47 11.21 8.70
N PRO A 37 9.49 10.52 9.24
CA PRO A 37 9.29 9.29 10.02
C PRO A 37 8.38 9.48 11.24
N ALA A 38 8.58 10.55 12.01
CA ALA A 38 7.77 10.84 13.19
C ALA A 38 6.32 11.19 12.79
N LEU A 39 6.17 12.03 11.75
CA LEU A 39 4.87 12.38 11.21
C LEU A 39 4.12 11.14 10.70
N GLU A 40 4.82 10.26 10.00
CA GLU A 40 4.29 9.00 9.50
C GLU A 40 3.81 8.09 10.62
N GLU A 41 4.61 7.86 11.66
CA GLU A 41 4.20 6.99 12.77
C GLU A 41 3.00 7.57 13.51
N ILE A 42 2.94 8.90 13.72
CA ILE A 42 1.78 9.57 14.33
C ILE A 42 0.53 9.40 13.46
N LEU A 43 0.64 9.63 12.15
CA LEU A 43 -0.49 9.49 11.22
C LEU A 43 -0.93 8.03 11.07
N LYS A 44 -0.04 7.05 11.15
CA LYS A 44 -0.39 5.63 11.15
C LYS A 44 -1.26 5.27 12.37
N VAL A 45 -1.03 5.89 13.54
CA VAL A 45 -1.86 5.66 14.74
C VAL A 45 -2.99 6.66 14.94
N ALA A 46 -3.09 7.71 14.13
CA ALA A 46 -4.12 8.74 14.25
C ALA A 46 -5.57 8.22 14.27
N PRO A 47 -5.96 7.14 13.55
CA PRO A 47 -7.31 6.60 13.68
C PRO A 47 -7.65 6.17 15.12
N LEU A 48 -6.68 5.62 15.87
CA LEU A 48 -6.86 5.26 17.27
C LEU A 48 -6.92 6.51 18.18
N ILE A 49 -6.12 7.54 17.89
CA ILE A 49 -6.16 8.83 18.60
C ILE A 49 -7.55 9.48 18.44
N ILE A 50 -8.07 9.51 17.22
CA ILE A 50 -9.38 10.10 16.91
C ILE A 50 -10.49 9.34 17.63
N VAL A 51 -10.46 8.00 17.63
CA VAL A 51 -11.45 7.19 18.35
C VAL A 51 -11.37 7.43 19.86
N ALA A 52 -10.16 7.50 20.43
CA ALA A 52 -9.96 7.78 21.85
C ALA A 52 -10.43 9.17 22.26
N TRP A 53 -10.23 10.16 21.38
CA TRP A 53 -10.59 11.56 21.65
C TRP A 53 -12.09 11.82 21.47
N LEU A 54 -12.67 11.40 20.34
CA LEU A 54 -14.08 11.66 20.03
C LEU A 54 -15.02 10.72 20.79
N TRP A 55 -14.61 9.47 21.03
CA TRP A 55 -15.45 8.41 21.59
C TRP A 55 -14.74 7.64 22.70
N PRO A 56 -14.44 8.29 23.85
CA PRO A 56 -13.66 7.68 24.92
C PRO A 56 -14.30 6.40 25.48
N ARG A 57 -15.64 6.34 25.57
CA ARG A 57 -16.35 5.12 26.01
C ARG A 57 -16.26 3.98 25.00
N THR A 58 -16.21 4.31 23.72
CA THR A 58 -16.01 3.34 22.63
C THR A 58 -14.57 2.83 22.64
N SER A 59 -13.59 3.72 22.81
CA SER A 59 -12.18 3.36 22.96
C SER A 59 -11.93 2.46 24.17
N GLY A 60 -12.66 2.66 25.27
CA GLY A 60 -12.62 1.81 26.46
C GLY A 60 -12.92 0.32 26.18
N GLN A 61 -13.64 -0.01 25.11
CA GLN A 61 -13.94 -1.40 24.71
C GLN A 61 -12.76 -2.12 24.05
N LEU A 62 -11.73 -1.38 23.62
CA LEU A 62 -10.56 -1.93 22.94
C LEU A 62 -9.50 -2.34 23.97
N GLY A 63 -9.08 -3.60 23.92
CA GLY A 63 -7.96 -4.12 24.70
C GLY A 63 -6.60 -3.61 24.19
N LEU A 64 -5.52 -3.88 24.91
CA LEU A 64 -4.18 -3.51 24.46
C LEU A 64 -3.78 -4.26 23.18
N VAL A 65 -4.19 -5.53 23.07
CA VAL A 65 -3.97 -6.33 21.86
C VAL A 65 -4.71 -5.74 20.65
N ASP A 66 -5.88 -5.13 20.84
CA ASP A 66 -6.63 -4.51 19.74
C ASP A 66 -5.87 -3.33 19.15
N HIS A 67 -5.26 -2.49 20.00
CA HIS A 67 -4.44 -1.37 19.53
C HIS A 67 -3.25 -1.87 18.72
N LEU A 68 -2.53 -2.89 19.22
CA LEU A 68 -1.41 -3.50 18.50
C LEU A 68 -1.84 -4.04 17.13
N LEU A 69 -2.96 -4.79 17.06
CA LEU A 69 -3.46 -5.36 15.80
C LEU A 69 -3.92 -4.30 14.81
N VAL A 70 -4.60 -3.25 15.27
CA VAL A 70 -4.99 -2.11 14.42
C VAL A 70 -3.76 -1.37 13.91
N GLY A 71 -2.74 -1.18 14.75
CA GLY A 71 -1.45 -0.64 14.36
C GLY A 71 -0.75 -1.48 13.30
N ALA A 72 -0.63 -2.79 13.53
CA ALA A 72 -0.06 -3.73 12.58
C ALA A 72 -0.78 -3.70 11.23
N ALA A 73 -2.12 -3.70 11.23
CA ALA A 73 -2.93 -3.62 10.02
C ALA A 73 -2.74 -2.29 9.28
N THR A 74 -2.68 -1.18 10.02
CA THR A 74 -2.48 0.15 9.43
C THR A 74 -1.07 0.29 8.85
N GLY A 75 -0.06 -0.21 9.55
CA GLY A 75 1.34 -0.23 9.09
C GLY A 75 1.54 -1.11 7.85
N ALA A 76 0.94 -2.30 7.83
CA ALA A 76 0.98 -3.18 6.66
C ALA A 76 0.25 -2.55 5.46
N GLY A 77 -0.92 -1.96 5.68
CA GLY A 77 -1.64 -1.23 4.64
C GLY A 77 -0.88 0.01 4.15
N PHE A 78 -0.15 0.69 5.03
CA PHE A 78 0.71 1.82 4.67
C PHE A 78 1.88 1.37 3.80
N ALA A 79 2.64 0.36 4.22
CA ALA A 79 3.75 -0.19 3.42
C ALA A 79 3.29 -0.68 2.04
N LEU A 80 2.09 -1.27 1.98
CA LEU A 80 1.49 -1.67 0.72
C LEU A 80 1.17 -0.46 -0.17
N ALA A 81 0.49 0.55 0.37
CA ALA A 81 0.18 1.77 -0.36
C ALA A 81 1.45 2.49 -0.83
N GLU A 82 2.46 2.57 0.03
CA GLU A 82 3.76 3.15 -0.28
C GLU A 82 4.51 2.37 -1.36
N GLY A 83 4.61 1.05 -1.24
CA GLY A 83 5.25 0.21 -2.25
C GLY A 83 4.54 0.30 -3.60
N VAL A 84 3.20 0.34 -3.58
CA VAL A 84 2.36 0.58 -4.75
C VAL A 84 2.65 1.93 -5.40
N LEU A 85 2.77 2.99 -4.61
CA LEU A 85 3.06 4.33 -5.10
C LEU A 85 4.50 4.47 -5.60
N ARG A 86 5.47 3.85 -4.92
CA ARG A 86 6.90 3.93 -5.27
C ARG A 86 7.26 3.07 -6.49
N TYR A 87 6.69 1.88 -6.60
CA TYR A 87 7.09 0.90 -7.63
C TYR A 87 6.01 0.64 -8.68
N GLY A 88 4.89 1.37 -8.60
CA GLY A 88 3.72 1.14 -9.44
C GLY A 88 3.94 1.36 -10.93
N GLN A 89 4.97 2.13 -11.29
CA GLN A 89 5.24 2.52 -12.67
C GLN A 89 6.71 2.45 -13.04
N LEU A 90 7.48 1.58 -12.38
CA LEU A 90 8.81 1.31 -12.88
C LEU A 90 8.69 0.70 -14.28
N ASP A 91 9.13 1.42 -15.31
CA ASP A 91 9.34 0.90 -16.67
C ASP A 91 10.50 -0.13 -16.74
N ALA A 92 10.99 -0.57 -15.57
CA ALA A 92 12.20 -1.35 -15.40
C ALA A 92 11.92 -2.86 -15.33
N MET A 93 12.92 -3.64 -15.76
CA MET A 93 12.94 -5.10 -15.75
C MET A 93 12.40 -5.66 -14.44
N ALA A 94 11.26 -6.35 -14.54
CA ALA A 94 10.82 -7.24 -13.48
C ALA A 94 11.04 -8.70 -13.91
N ILE A 95 11.12 -9.61 -12.95
CA ILE A 95 11.30 -11.04 -13.16
C ILE A 95 10.29 -11.79 -12.29
N ALA A 96 9.49 -12.67 -12.90
CA ALA A 96 8.56 -13.52 -12.15
C ALA A 96 9.34 -14.55 -11.31
N VAL A 97 8.97 -14.68 -10.04
CA VAL A 97 9.60 -15.59 -9.07
C VAL A 97 8.52 -16.31 -8.25
N PRO A 98 8.80 -17.49 -7.64
CA PRO A 98 7.81 -18.20 -6.85
C PRO A 98 7.27 -17.34 -5.70
N GLY A 99 5.98 -17.00 -5.71
CA GLY A 99 5.34 -16.17 -4.69
C GLY A 99 5.22 -14.68 -5.05
N GLY A 100 5.82 -14.21 -6.15
CA GLY A 100 5.75 -12.81 -6.54
C GLY A 100 6.64 -12.44 -7.72
N TYR A 101 7.26 -11.28 -7.63
CA TYR A 101 8.07 -10.68 -8.68
C TYR A 101 9.26 -9.93 -8.10
N LEU A 102 10.37 -9.90 -8.81
CA LEU A 102 11.48 -9.00 -8.52
C LEU A 102 11.39 -7.80 -9.46
N ALA A 103 11.29 -6.58 -8.96
CA ALA A 103 11.27 -5.34 -9.73
C ALA A 103 12.60 -4.59 -9.55
N GLY A 104 13.11 -4.01 -10.65
CA GLY A 104 14.25 -3.09 -10.59
C GLY A 104 15.58 -3.78 -10.27
N ALA A 105 16.14 -4.54 -11.22
CA ALA A 105 17.55 -4.93 -11.15
C ALA A 105 18.46 -3.71 -11.44
N THR A 106 18.59 -2.79 -10.47
CA THR A 106 19.54 -1.66 -10.47
C THR A 106 20.68 -1.90 -9.47
N LEU A 107 21.69 -1.03 -9.43
CA LEU A 107 22.86 -1.11 -8.51
C LEU A 107 22.49 -1.20 -7.01
N SER A 108 21.27 -0.80 -6.65
CA SER A 108 20.70 -0.81 -5.29
C SER A 108 20.04 -2.14 -4.87
N GLY A 109 20.07 -3.17 -5.72
CA GLY A 109 19.45 -4.48 -5.45
C GLY A 109 18.05 -4.63 -6.04
N ALA A 110 17.54 -5.86 -6.05
CA ALA A 110 16.22 -6.21 -6.60
C ALA A 110 15.12 -6.14 -5.53
N ILE A 111 13.96 -5.61 -5.89
CA ILE A 111 12.84 -5.42 -4.98
C ILE A 111 11.82 -6.53 -5.17
N GLY A 112 11.61 -7.36 -4.15
CA GLY A 112 10.57 -8.38 -4.11
C GLY A 112 9.19 -7.76 -3.88
N VAL A 113 8.29 -7.93 -4.83
CA VAL A 113 6.88 -7.57 -4.74
C VAL A 113 6.03 -8.85 -4.71
N PRO A 114 5.16 -9.03 -3.70
CA PRO A 114 4.39 -10.25 -3.55
C PRO A 114 3.29 -10.39 -4.59
N SER A 115 2.96 -11.63 -4.92
CA SER A 115 1.81 -11.95 -5.77
C SER A 115 0.48 -11.67 -5.05
N ILE A 116 -0.58 -11.54 -5.86
CA ILE A 116 -1.97 -11.46 -5.34
C ILE A 116 -2.26 -12.66 -4.46
N TRP A 117 -1.84 -13.86 -4.88
CA TRP A 117 -2.10 -15.08 -4.13
C TRP A 117 -1.35 -15.11 -2.79
N ALA A 118 -0.07 -14.72 -2.78
CA ALA A 118 0.71 -14.63 -1.55
C ALA A 118 0.05 -13.68 -0.55
N SER A 119 -0.52 -12.58 -1.03
CA SER A 119 -1.16 -11.59 -0.16
C SER A 119 -2.61 -11.95 0.21
N LEU A 120 -3.37 -12.66 -0.65
CA LEU A 120 -4.72 -13.14 -0.34
C LEU A 120 -4.72 -14.33 0.64
N THR A 121 -3.62 -15.08 0.71
CA THR A 121 -3.48 -16.24 1.59
C THR A 121 -2.88 -15.89 2.95
N THR A 122 -2.49 -14.63 3.17
CA THR A 122 -1.98 -14.13 4.45
C THR A 122 -3.01 -13.28 5.18
N TRP A 123 -2.92 -13.26 6.52
CA TRP A 123 -3.82 -12.47 7.37
C TRP A 123 -3.59 -10.96 7.27
N LEU A 124 -2.37 -10.56 6.91
CA LEU A 124 -1.97 -9.18 6.62
C LEU A 124 -1.27 -9.16 5.26
N PRO A 125 -1.34 -8.05 4.50
CA PRO A 125 -0.68 -7.98 3.20
C PRO A 125 0.81 -8.27 3.33
N VAL A 126 1.34 -9.08 2.43
CA VAL A 126 2.79 -9.32 2.36
C VAL A 126 3.47 -8.00 1.97
N PRO A 127 4.57 -7.59 2.63
CA PRO A 127 5.25 -6.35 2.31
C PRO A 127 6.06 -6.47 1.00
N VAL A 128 6.31 -5.32 0.38
CA VAL A 128 7.40 -5.19 -0.59
C VAL A 128 8.73 -5.19 0.17
N SER A 129 9.75 -5.90 -0.32
CA SER A 129 11.01 -6.10 0.42
C SER A 129 12.23 -6.12 -0.50
N TYR A 130 13.34 -5.57 -0.03
CA TYR A 130 14.65 -5.68 -0.69
C TYR A 130 15.35 -7.03 -0.46
N ASP A 131 14.86 -7.83 0.49
CA ASP A 131 15.47 -9.09 0.93
C ASP A 131 14.70 -10.31 0.38
N TRP A 132 14.68 -10.47 -0.93
CA TRP A 132 14.12 -11.69 -1.56
C TRP A 132 15.05 -12.90 -1.39
N PRO A 133 14.55 -14.12 -1.09
CA PRO A 133 13.15 -14.53 -0.89
C PRO A 133 12.66 -14.44 0.56
N ALA A 134 13.50 -13.96 1.48
CA ALA A 134 13.19 -13.93 2.90
C ALA A 134 11.97 -13.02 3.23
N MET A 135 11.69 -12.03 2.37
CA MET A 135 10.59 -11.04 2.50
C MET A 135 10.46 -10.52 3.95
N SER A 136 11.61 -10.30 4.60
CA SER A 136 11.76 -9.91 6.01
C SER A 136 11.26 -8.49 6.32
N GLY A 137 10.85 -7.74 5.30
CA GLY A 137 10.59 -6.29 5.33
C GLY A 137 9.24 -5.82 5.89
N ALA A 138 8.71 -6.42 6.95
CA ALA A 138 7.48 -5.93 7.59
C ALA A 138 7.73 -4.73 8.55
N GLN A 139 8.72 -3.87 8.26
CA GLN A 139 9.15 -2.82 9.19
C GLN A 139 8.03 -1.84 9.56
N HIS A 140 7.24 -1.35 8.60
CA HIS A 140 6.10 -0.46 8.89
C HIS A 140 5.04 -1.14 9.75
N LEU A 141 4.81 -2.46 9.57
CA LEU A 141 3.91 -3.23 10.43
C LEU A 141 4.46 -3.22 11.86
N VAL A 142 5.74 -3.52 12.04
CA VAL A 142 6.38 -3.58 13.36
C VAL A 142 6.38 -2.22 14.05
N TRP A 143 6.80 -1.15 13.35
CA TRP A 143 6.78 0.22 13.87
C TRP A 143 5.37 0.64 14.29
N SER A 144 4.39 0.46 13.41
CA SER A 144 3.00 0.86 13.69
C SER A 144 2.36 0.03 14.80
N ALA A 145 2.66 -1.28 14.88
CA ALA A 145 2.16 -2.16 15.92
C ALA A 145 2.68 -1.76 17.31
N LEU A 146 3.98 -1.45 17.41
CA LEU A 146 4.61 -0.99 18.64
C LEU A 146 4.14 0.42 19.03
N ALA A 147 4.04 1.36 18.07
CA ALA A 147 3.48 2.69 18.30
C ALA A 147 2.04 2.60 18.84
N ALA A 148 1.19 1.78 18.22
CA ALA A 148 -0.19 1.62 18.62
C ALA A 148 -0.31 0.90 19.99
N ALA A 149 0.55 -0.07 20.28
CA ALA A 149 0.65 -0.68 21.61
C ALA A 149 0.99 0.36 22.69
N GLY A 150 1.97 1.22 22.42
CA GLY A 150 2.33 2.35 23.27
C GLY A 150 1.16 3.31 23.49
N LEU A 151 0.46 3.69 22.40
CA LEU A 151 -0.73 4.52 22.47
C LEU A 151 -1.85 3.87 23.30
N GLY A 152 -2.11 2.57 23.12
CA GLY A 152 -3.08 1.83 23.92
C GLY A 152 -2.72 1.82 25.41
N TRP A 153 -1.43 1.70 25.74
CA TRP A 153 -0.95 1.84 27.12
C TRP A 153 -1.18 3.25 27.66
N PHE A 154 -0.88 4.27 26.85
CA PHE A 154 -1.07 5.68 27.22
C PHE A 154 -2.54 6.02 27.48
N ILE A 155 -3.46 5.51 26.67
CA ILE A 155 -4.90 5.75 26.82
C ILE A 155 -5.46 5.02 28.05
N ARG A 156 -5.03 3.77 28.29
CA ARG A 156 -5.70 2.88 29.26
C ARG A 156 -5.12 2.88 30.67
N ARG A 157 -3.91 3.40 30.89
CA ARG A 157 -3.21 3.28 32.18
C ARG A 157 -3.18 4.61 32.90
N GLY A 158 -3.65 4.67 34.15
CA GLY A 158 -3.70 5.91 34.94
C GLY A 158 -2.33 6.57 35.14
N SER A 159 -1.68 6.29 36.28
CA SER A 159 -0.38 6.90 36.62
C SER A 159 0.76 6.51 35.69
N HIS A 160 0.70 5.32 35.08
CA HIS A 160 1.77 4.77 34.24
C HIS A 160 1.58 5.01 32.73
N ARG A 161 0.61 5.83 32.30
CA ARG A 161 0.37 6.12 30.86
C ARG A 161 1.60 6.55 30.10
N TRP A 162 2.46 7.35 30.73
CA TRP A 162 3.61 7.97 30.07
C TRP A 162 4.64 6.95 29.57
N LEU A 163 4.68 5.74 30.15
CA LEU A 163 5.48 4.63 29.62
C LEU A 163 5.06 4.23 28.20
N GLY A 164 3.81 4.50 27.82
CA GLY A 164 3.28 4.28 26.48
C GLY A 164 3.89 5.19 25.41
N LEU A 165 4.56 6.28 25.79
CA LEU A 165 5.29 7.12 24.83
C LEU A 165 6.62 6.47 24.40
N ILE A 166 7.19 5.57 25.21
CA ILE A 166 8.50 4.96 24.94
C ILE A 166 8.48 4.19 23.61
N PRO A 167 7.51 3.28 23.33
CA PRO A 167 7.45 2.61 22.04
C PRO A 167 7.28 3.57 20.86
N LEU A 168 6.45 4.61 20.99
CA LEU A 168 6.23 5.60 19.93
C LEU A 168 7.51 6.35 19.57
N VAL A 169 8.19 6.90 20.58
CA VAL A 169 9.47 7.61 20.39
C VAL A 169 10.51 6.67 19.81
N LEU A 170 10.61 5.44 20.35
CA LEU A 170 11.57 4.45 19.87
C LEU A 170 11.37 4.14 18.38
N VAL A 171 10.13 3.86 17.95
CA VAL A 171 9.90 3.51 16.55
C VAL A 171 10.11 4.69 15.61
N SER A 172 9.75 5.91 16.02
CA SER A 172 10.03 7.12 15.24
C SER A 172 11.53 7.34 15.05
N LEU A 173 12.33 7.14 16.11
CA LEU A 173 13.79 7.25 16.04
C LEU A 173 14.41 6.14 15.18
N THR A 174 13.95 4.89 15.31
CA THR A 174 14.47 3.79 14.48
C THR A 174 14.09 3.95 13.01
N HIS A 175 12.89 4.46 12.73
CA HIS A 175 12.45 4.73 11.37
C HIS A 175 13.25 5.91 10.77
N ALA A 176 13.48 6.97 11.53
CA ALA A 176 14.37 8.06 11.11
C ALA A 176 15.79 7.58 10.83
N ASN A 177 16.34 6.73 11.70
CA ASN A 177 17.64 6.12 11.50
C ASN A 177 17.69 5.25 10.23
N TYR A 178 16.65 4.46 9.97
CA TYR A 178 16.54 3.65 8.76
C TYR A 178 16.54 4.51 7.50
N ASN A 179 15.71 5.56 7.46
CA ASN A 179 15.64 6.48 6.32
C ASN A 179 16.97 7.22 6.12
N ALA A 180 17.61 7.63 7.21
CA ALA A 180 18.89 8.32 7.16
C ALA A 180 20.01 7.40 6.64
N ALA A 181 20.07 6.13 7.06
CA ALA A 181 21.04 5.16 6.57
C ALA A 181 20.89 4.84 5.06
N HIS A 182 19.71 5.08 4.49
CA HIS A 182 19.41 4.86 3.07
C HIS A 182 19.29 6.18 2.28
N SER A 183 19.66 7.33 2.88
CA SER A 183 19.67 8.60 2.15
C SER A 183 20.81 8.65 1.14
N LEU A 184 20.50 9.14 -0.06
CA LEU A 184 21.44 9.28 -1.18
C LEU A 184 22.34 10.52 -1.05
N SER A 185 22.01 11.47 -0.16
CA SER A 185 22.70 12.77 -0.08
C SER A 185 23.99 12.73 0.74
N GLY A 186 24.25 11.65 1.48
CA GLY A 186 25.42 11.51 2.37
C GLY A 186 25.43 12.48 3.56
N MET A 187 24.42 13.33 3.74
CA MET A 187 24.28 14.29 4.84
C MET A 187 23.54 13.72 6.06
N ALA A 188 23.10 12.46 5.98
CA ALA A 188 22.20 11.88 6.96
C ALA A 188 22.96 11.23 8.14
N TRP A 189 22.41 11.37 9.35
CA TRP A 189 22.98 10.76 10.56
C TRP A 189 22.53 9.30 10.67
N SER A 190 23.43 8.39 11.07
CA SER A 190 23.03 7.04 11.46
C SER A 190 23.67 6.66 12.79
N SER A 191 22.96 5.86 13.58
CA SER A 191 23.36 5.40 14.89
C SER A 191 23.43 3.87 14.89
N PRO A 192 24.63 3.28 15.13
CA PRO A 192 24.77 1.84 15.27
C PRO A 192 23.88 1.25 16.37
N ALA A 193 23.62 2.02 17.43
CA ALA A 193 22.72 1.61 18.50
C ALA A 193 21.28 1.49 18.02
N LEU A 194 20.79 2.46 17.24
CA LEU A 194 19.43 2.39 16.67
C LEU A 194 19.32 1.28 15.63
N SER A 195 20.33 1.08 14.78
CA SER A 195 20.37 -0.07 13.85
C SER A 195 20.38 -1.41 14.57
N TRP A 196 21.09 -1.53 15.70
CA TRP A 196 21.07 -2.74 16.53
C TRP A 196 19.68 -3.02 17.11
N ILE A 197 18.96 -1.97 17.55
CA ILE A 197 17.57 -2.09 18.02
C ILE A 197 16.65 -2.47 16.86
N GLU A 198 16.78 -1.79 15.73
CA GLU A 198 15.96 -1.98 14.53
C GLU A 198 15.93 -3.45 14.10
N GLN A 199 17.09 -4.09 14.02
CA GLN A 199 17.24 -5.53 13.70
C GLN A 199 16.52 -6.46 14.69
N ARG A 200 16.16 -5.97 15.89
CA ARG A 200 15.50 -6.73 16.96
C ARG A 200 14.05 -6.34 17.18
N LEU A 201 13.53 -5.34 16.45
CA LEU A 201 12.17 -4.84 16.65
C LEU A 201 11.10 -5.92 16.43
N ALA A 202 11.29 -6.83 15.48
CA ALA A 202 10.38 -7.95 15.26
C ALA A 202 10.32 -8.89 16.49
N GLY A 203 11.48 -9.20 17.09
CA GLY A 203 11.55 -9.95 18.34
C GLY A 203 10.92 -9.19 19.51
N LEU A 204 11.18 -7.89 19.61
CA LEU A 204 10.55 -7.02 20.60
C LEU A 204 9.03 -6.98 20.45
N LEU A 205 8.51 -6.95 19.22
CA LEU A 205 7.07 -7.01 18.95
C LEU A 205 6.45 -8.30 19.52
N LEU A 206 7.11 -9.44 19.36
CA LEU A 206 6.63 -10.71 19.93
C LEU A 206 6.61 -10.67 21.46
N VAL A 207 7.66 -10.13 22.08
CA VAL A 207 7.73 -9.95 23.53
C VAL A 207 6.60 -9.02 24.01
N VAL A 208 6.43 -7.88 23.35
CA VAL A 208 5.34 -6.93 23.65
C VAL A 208 4.00 -7.60 23.49
N LEU A 209 3.75 -8.32 22.40
CA LEU A 209 2.50 -9.07 22.18
C LEU A 209 2.21 -10.04 23.33
N VAL A 210 3.20 -10.83 23.76
CA VAL A 210 3.05 -11.75 24.91
C VAL A 210 2.69 -10.97 26.18
N VAL A 211 3.39 -9.87 26.46
CA VAL A 211 3.10 -9.02 27.63
C VAL A 211 1.68 -8.45 27.55
N LEU A 212 1.27 -7.89 26.41
CA LEU A 212 -0.08 -7.34 26.23
C LEU A 212 -1.15 -8.41 26.38
N VAL A 213 -0.93 -9.61 25.82
CA VAL A 213 -1.84 -10.75 25.98
C VAL A 213 -1.96 -11.14 27.45
N LEU A 214 -0.85 -11.28 28.18
CA LEU A 214 -0.87 -11.61 29.60
C LEU A 214 -1.62 -10.55 30.42
N VAL A 215 -1.33 -9.28 30.15
CA VAL A 215 -1.96 -8.14 30.83
C VAL A 215 -3.47 -8.09 30.56
N ASP A 216 -3.89 -8.19 29.29
CA ASP A 216 -5.32 -8.25 28.93
C ASP A 216 -5.98 -9.50 29.55
N ARG A 217 -5.30 -10.65 29.55
CA ARG A 217 -5.84 -11.91 30.12
C ARG A 217 -6.08 -11.79 31.62
N VAL A 218 -5.12 -11.28 32.38
CA VAL A 218 -5.27 -11.10 33.84
C VAL A 218 -6.42 -10.14 34.14
N GLY A 219 -6.50 -9.02 33.40
CA GLY A 219 -7.61 -8.07 33.54
C GLY A 219 -8.96 -8.72 33.23
N LEU A 220 -9.07 -9.40 32.08
CA LEU A 220 -10.30 -10.05 31.64
C LEU A 220 -10.72 -11.19 32.57
N ALA A 221 -9.78 -11.95 33.14
CA ALA A 221 -10.09 -12.98 34.12
C ALA A 221 -10.70 -12.38 35.41
N GLY A 222 -10.16 -11.25 35.89
CA GLY A 222 -10.74 -10.50 36.99
C GLY A 222 -12.16 -10.01 36.68
N ALA A 223 -12.36 -9.40 35.51
CA ALA A 223 -13.66 -8.92 35.07
C ALA A 223 -14.69 -10.06 34.94
N ARG A 224 -14.29 -11.20 34.36
CA ARG A 224 -15.13 -12.41 34.26
C ARG A 224 -15.57 -12.95 35.61
N ARG A 225 -14.71 -12.93 36.63
CA ARG A 225 -15.07 -13.34 38.00
C ARG A 225 -16.12 -12.43 38.62
N SER A 226 -16.09 -11.14 38.29
CA SER A 226 -17.09 -10.17 38.75
C SER A 226 -18.42 -10.24 37.99
N ARG A 227 -18.46 -10.96 36.85
CA ARG A 227 -19.60 -11.05 35.93
C ARG A 227 -19.84 -12.48 35.42
N PRO A 228 -20.22 -13.41 36.31
CA PRO A 228 -20.49 -14.80 35.92
C PRO A 228 -21.64 -14.93 34.89
N GLU A 229 -22.57 -14.00 34.86
CA GLU A 229 -23.67 -13.92 33.89
C GLU A 229 -23.21 -13.79 32.43
N LEU A 230 -21.97 -13.34 32.21
CA LEU A 230 -21.36 -13.25 30.88
C LEU A 230 -20.61 -14.52 30.46
N LEU A 231 -20.70 -15.62 31.21
CA LEU A 231 -20.02 -16.88 30.92
C LEU A 231 -20.99 -17.94 30.40
N LEU A 232 -20.50 -18.81 29.52
CA LEU A 232 -21.25 -20.01 29.13
C LEU A 232 -21.20 -21.05 30.26
N ASP A 233 -22.20 -21.93 30.33
CA ASP A 233 -22.22 -23.05 31.26
C ASP A 233 -20.95 -23.90 31.13
N GLY A 234 -20.26 -24.07 32.26
CA GLY A 234 -18.99 -24.80 32.33
C GLY A 234 -17.77 -24.02 31.84
N GLU A 235 -17.92 -22.76 31.42
CA GLU A 235 -16.78 -21.89 31.09
C GLU A 235 -16.07 -21.42 32.36
N ARG A 236 -14.74 -21.51 32.35
CA ARG A 236 -13.92 -21.06 33.46
C ARG A 236 -13.74 -19.55 33.41
N SER A 237 -13.82 -18.90 34.57
CA SER A 237 -13.66 -17.45 34.71
C SER A 237 -12.24 -16.96 34.41
N ASP A 238 -11.24 -17.83 34.49
CA ASP A 238 -9.86 -17.55 34.06
C ASP A 238 -9.70 -17.48 32.52
N GLY A 239 -10.71 -17.89 31.75
CA GLY A 239 -10.66 -17.96 30.29
C GLY A 239 -9.72 -19.05 29.76
N LEU A 240 -9.29 -19.98 30.62
CA LEU A 240 -8.51 -21.16 30.25
C LEU A 240 -9.45 -22.34 30.14
N GLY A 241 -9.75 -22.76 28.91
CA GLY A 241 -10.69 -23.86 28.65
C GLY A 241 -11.65 -23.51 27.52
N PRO A 242 -11.21 -23.63 26.26
CA PRO A 242 -12.03 -23.25 25.11
C PRO A 242 -13.19 -24.22 24.85
N TRP A 243 -13.27 -25.34 25.57
CA TRP A 243 -14.14 -26.46 25.24
C TRP A 243 -15.66 -26.16 25.32
N PRO A 244 -16.18 -25.46 26.34
CA PRO A 244 -17.59 -25.07 26.37
C PRO A 244 -17.98 -24.20 25.18
N LEU A 245 -17.12 -23.23 24.84
CA LEU A 245 -17.29 -22.37 23.68
C LEU A 245 -17.19 -23.15 22.36
N ALA A 246 -16.21 -24.06 22.23
CA ALA A 246 -16.03 -24.88 21.03
C ALA A 246 -17.24 -25.80 20.79
N LYS A 247 -17.76 -26.44 21.85
CA LYS A 247 -19.00 -27.25 21.80
C LYS A 247 -20.17 -26.45 21.27
N VAL A 248 -20.36 -25.24 21.79
CA VAL A 248 -21.41 -24.33 21.32
C VAL A 248 -21.18 -23.96 19.85
N ALA A 249 -19.95 -23.60 19.47
CA ALA A 249 -19.61 -23.20 18.11
C ALA A 249 -19.91 -24.29 17.08
N VAL A 250 -19.71 -25.57 17.40
CA VAL A 250 -19.92 -26.67 16.43
C VAL A 250 -21.33 -27.27 16.43
N ARG A 251 -22.16 -27.02 17.46
CA ARG A 251 -23.48 -27.67 17.64
C ARG A 251 -24.47 -27.48 16.49
N GLY A 252 -24.41 -26.36 15.78
CA GLY A 252 -25.32 -25.98 14.70
C GLY A 252 -24.58 -25.30 13.55
N ALA A 253 -23.36 -25.76 13.25
CA ALA A 253 -22.50 -25.12 12.25
C ALA A 253 -23.18 -25.05 10.87
N PRO A 254 -22.93 -23.97 10.08
CA PRO A 254 -22.01 -22.86 10.36
C PRO A 254 -22.61 -21.75 11.23
N TRP A 255 -23.93 -21.75 11.46
CA TRP A 255 -24.64 -20.66 12.13
C TRP A 255 -24.27 -20.52 13.60
N SER A 256 -24.12 -21.63 14.32
CA SER A 256 -23.65 -21.60 15.71
C SER A 256 -22.24 -21.04 15.84
N SER A 257 -21.34 -21.31 14.89
CA SER A 257 -19.98 -20.75 14.88
C SER A 257 -20.01 -19.24 14.77
N PHE A 258 -20.85 -18.71 13.87
CA PHE A 258 -21.03 -17.27 13.68
C PHE A 258 -21.62 -16.58 14.92
N VAL A 259 -22.65 -17.16 15.52
CA VAL A 259 -23.26 -16.60 16.75
C VAL A 259 -22.29 -16.67 17.93
N ALA A 260 -21.59 -17.80 18.12
CA ALA A 260 -20.60 -17.94 19.18
C ALA A 260 -19.44 -16.94 19.03
N TRP A 261 -18.96 -16.73 17.80
CA TRP A 261 -17.97 -15.70 17.49
C TRP A 261 -18.45 -14.31 17.91
N ARG A 262 -19.71 -13.97 17.58
CA ARG A 262 -20.30 -12.69 17.96
C ARG A 262 -20.34 -12.50 19.47
N VAL A 263 -20.84 -13.50 20.20
CA VAL A 263 -20.90 -13.48 21.68
C VAL A 263 -19.51 -13.25 22.27
N VAL A 264 -18.47 -13.87 21.73
CA VAL A 264 -17.09 -13.68 22.21
C VAL A 264 -16.63 -12.24 22.03
N LEU A 265 -16.90 -11.62 20.86
CA LEU A 265 -16.52 -10.24 20.58
C LEU A 265 -17.26 -9.24 21.47
N GLU A 266 -18.57 -9.36 21.58
CA GLU A 266 -19.42 -8.45 22.36
C GLU A 266 -19.10 -8.56 23.86
N ARG A 267 -18.93 -9.80 24.36
CA ARG A 267 -18.46 -10.05 25.73
C ARG A 267 -17.10 -9.42 26.00
N ARG A 268 -16.13 -9.60 25.10
CA ARG A 268 -14.79 -9.03 25.27
C ARG A 268 -14.84 -7.50 25.31
N ALA A 269 -15.66 -6.89 24.44
CA ALA A 269 -15.88 -5.44 24.44
C ALA A 269 -16.49 -4.95 25.77
N SER A 270 -17.49 -5.67 26.31
CA SER A 270 -18.13 -5.37 27.60
C SER A 270 -17.14 -5.45 28.77
N LEU A 271 -16.36 -6.53 28.84
CA LEU A 271 -15.35 -6.72 29.89
C LEU A 271 -14.22 -5.67 29.80
N ASN A 272 -13.77 -5.32 28.59
CA ASN A 272 -12.77 -4.26 28.41
C ASN A 272 -13.28 -2.88 28.83
N ALA A 273 -14.54 -2.57 28.53
CA ALA A 273 -15.19 -1.33 28.94
C ALA A 273 -15.26 -1.23 30.47
N GLN A 274 -15.65 -2.31 31.14
CA GLN A 274 -15.64 -2.40 32.60
C GLN A 274 -14.24 -2.15 33.17
N LEU A 275 -13.20 -2.76 32.59
CA LEU A 275 -11.80 -2.54 33.01
C LEU A 275 -11.33 -1.10 32.78
N ALA A 276 -11.92 -0.40 31.81
CA ALA A 276 -11.65 1.02 31.56
C ALA A 276 -12.49 1.96 32.45
N GLY A 277 -13.28 1.43 33.39
CA GLY A 277 -14.17 2.23 34.24
C GLY A 277 -15.36 2.83 33.49
N VAL A 278 -15.67 2.34 32.29
CA VAL A 278 -16.87 2.73 31.57
C VAL A 278 -18.05 1.96 32.19
N PRO A 279 -19.11 2.64 32.64
CA PRO A 279 -20.25 1.97 33.27
C PRO A 279 -20.82 0.89 32.34
N PRO A 280 -21.33 -0.22 32.92
CA PRO A 280 -21.92 -1.31 32.17
C PRO A 280 -22.93 -0.76 31.16
N PRO A 281 -22.66 -0.95 29.88
CA PRO A 281 -23.49 -0.41 28.83
C PRO A 281 -24.72 -1.30 28.61
N GLU A 282 -25.77 -0.79 27.96
CA GLU A 282 -26.99 -1.55 27.56
C GLU A 282 -26.66 -2.89 26.88
N PHE A 283 -25.48 -3.00 26.24
CA PHE A 283 -25.05 -4.23 25.58
C PHE A 283 -24.52 -5.33 26.52
N ALA A 284 -24.28 -5.07 27.81
CA ALA A 284 -24.03 -6.15 28.76
C ALA A 284 -25.27 -7.07 28.86
N ASP A 285 -26.45 -6.46 28.92
CA ASP A 285 -27.74 -7.16 28.94
C ASP A 285 -28.00 -7.87 27.61
N GLU A 286 -27.61 -7.27 26.47
CA GLU A 286 -27.67 -7.95 25.17
C GLU A 286 -26.78 -9.19 25.12
N VAL A 287 -25.57 -9.13 25.67
CA VAL A 287 -24.65 -10.29 25.71
C VAL A 287 -25.23 -11.40 26.59
N GLU A 288 -25.79 -11.06 27.74
CA GLU A 288 -26.47 -12.00 28.63
C GLU A 288 -27.67 -12.67 27.94
N GLN A 289 -28.51 -11.88 27.28
CA GLN A 289 -29.63 -12.40 26.48
C GLN A 289 -29.16 -13.34 25.37
N ARG A 290 -28.07 -12.99 24.65
CA ARG A 290 -27.50 -13.85 23.60
C ARG A 290 -26.89 -15.11 24.16
N ILE A 291 -26.19 -15.06 25.30
CA ILE A 291 -25.67 -16.25 25.99
C ILE A 291 -26.81 -17.20 26.35
N THR A 292 -27.89 -16.66 26.92
CA THR A 292 -29.10 -17.41 27.26
C THR A 292 -29.72 -18.06 26.02
N GLN A 293 -29.86 -17.30 24.93
CA GLN A 293 -30.39 -17.79 23.65
C GLN A 293 -29.52 -18.92 23.06
N VAL A 294 -28.20 -18.75 23.10
CA VAL A 294 -27.19 -19.70 22.61
C VAL A 294 -27.24 -21.01 23.40
N GLN A 295 -27.42 -20.94 24.71
CA GLN A 295 -27.53 -22.12 25.58
C GLN A 295 -28.84 -22.88 25.37
N GLN A 296 -29.93 -22.17 25.10
CA GLN A 296 -31.26 -22.75 24.87
C GLN A 296 -31.49 -23.24 23.42
N SER A 297 -30.56 -22.95 22.51
CA SER A 297 -30.67 -23.32 21.09
C SER A 297 -30.31 -24.80 20.85
N ALA A 298 -31.34 -25.63 20.69
CA ALA A 298 -31.20 -27.08 20.49
C ALA A 298 -31.15 -27.53 19.01
N ASP A 299 -31.70 -26.74 18.08
CA ASP A 299 -31.85 -27.14 16.67
C ASP A 299 -31.25 -26.13 15.69
N ARG A 300 -31.00 -26.60 14.46
CA ARG A 300 -30.37 -25.79 13.40
C ARG A 300 -31.25 -24.62 12.94
N ALA A 301 -32.57 -24.72 13.05
CA ALA A 301 -33.49 -23.68 12.61
C ALA A 301 -33.43 -22.46 13.56
N ARG A 302 -33.35 -22.71 14.88
CA ARG A 302 -33.11 -21.68 15.90
C ARG A 302 -31.76 -21.02 15.72
N TRP A 303 -30.71 -21.79 15.42
CA TRP A 303 -29.39 -21.23 15.09
C TRP A 303 -29.43 -20.32 13.86
N ALA A 304 -30.14 -20.71 12.81
CA ALA A 304 -30.31 -19.86 11.63
C ALA A 304 -31.14 -18.59 11.94
N GLY A 305 -32.16 -18.70 12.80
CA GLY A 305 -32.94 -17.57 13.30
C GLY A 305 -32.10 -16.58 14.12
N ALA A 306 -31.32 -17.08 15.06
CA ALA A 306 -30.38 -16.29 15.86
C ALA A 306 -29.30 -15.64 14.98
N ALA A 307 -28.75 -16.37 14.01
CA ALA A 307 -27.80 -15.82 13.05
C ALA A 307 -28.41 -14.68 12.22
N LYS A 308 -29.69 -14.78 11.83
CA LYS A 308 -30.40 -13.68 11.15
C LYS A 308 -30.62 -12.46 12.04
N GLN A 309 -30.89 -12.65 13.34
CA GLN A 309 -31.01 -11.55 14.30
C GLN A 309 -29.65 -10.86 14.49
N VAL A 310 -28.56 -11.62 14.56
CA VAL A 310 -27.18 -11.12 14.70
C VAL A 310 -26.67 -10.43 13.44
N ALA A 311 -26.85 -11.04 12.27
CA ALA A 311 -26.34 -10.51 11.00
C ALA A 311 -27.20 -9.36 10.44
N GLY A 312 -28.42 -9.17 10.97
CA GLY A 312 -29.48 -8.42 10.32
C GLY A 312 -30.12 -9.22 9.18
N ALA A 313 -31.35 -8.85 8.80
CA ALA A 313 -32.07 -9.56 7.75
C ALA A 313 -31.36 -9.43 6.39
N LEU A 314 -30.86 -10.56 5.87
CA LEU A 314 -30.41 -10.70 4.48
C LEU A 314 -31.56 -10.39 3.52
N SER A 315 -31.57 -9.18 2.97
CA SER A 315 -32.49 -8.82 1.89
C SER A 315 -31.90 -9.23 0.55
N LEU A 316 -32.27 -10.42 0.05
CA LEU A 316 -31.98 -10.84 -1.34
C LEU A 316 -32.50 -9.81 -2.37
N ARG A 317 -33.58 -9.11 -2.04
CA ARG A 317 -34.10 -7.99 -2.85
C ARG A 317 -33.14 -6.81 -2.90
N GLY A 318 -32.39 -6.53 -1.83
CA GLY A 318 -31.41 -5.46 -1.84
C GLY A 318 -30.17 -5.78 -2.68
N LEU A 319 -29.80 -7.05 -2.87
CA LEU A 319 -28.72 -7.45 -3.80
C LEU A 319 -29.10 -7.10 -5.26
N ARG A 320 -30.39 -7.15 -5.58
CA ARG A 320 -30.95 -6.71 -6.87
C ARG A 320 -31.29 -5.21 -6.92
N SER A 321 -30.94 -4.44 -5.89
CA SER A 321 -31.20 -3.00 -5.91
C SER A 321 -30.30 -2.31 -6.94
N TRP A 322 -30.80 -1.26 -7.59
CA TRP A 322 -30.04 -0.43 -8.52
C TRP A 322 -28.75 0.12 -7.88
N ARG A 323 -28.75 0.36 -6.56
CA ARG A 323 -27.56 0.78 -5.80
C ARG A 323 -26.46 -0.27 -5.83
N THR A 324 -26.81 -1.55 -5.72
CA THR A 324 -25.86 -2.67 -5.79
C THR A 324 -25.31 -2.82 -7.20
N LEU A 325 -26.15 -2.66 -8.22
CA LEU A 325 -25.69 -2.65 -9.61
C LEU A 325 -24.72 -1.49 -9.89
N LEU A 326 -25.05 -0.27 -9.46
CA LEU A 326 -24.15 0.88 -9.58
C LEU A 326 -22.85 0.69 -8.80
N TRP A 327 -22.91 0.09 -7.62
CA TRP A 327 -21.72 -0.20 -6.82
C TRP A 327 -20.80 -1.22 -7.50
N VAL A 328 -21.37 -2.28 -8.08
CA VAL A 328 -20.58 -3.22 -8.90
C VAL A 328 -20.00 -2.48 -10.11
N LEU A 329 -20.81 -1.70 -10.83
CA LEU A 329 -20.37 -0.95 -12.01
C LEU A 329 -19.28 0.09 -11.72
N SER A 330 -19.25 0.70 -10.53
CA SER A 330 -18.20 1.66 -10.16
C SER A 330 -16.87 0.99 -9.82
N VAL A 331 -16.92 -0.21 -9.23
CA VAL A 331 -15.71 -0.91 -8.77
C VAL A 331 -15.13 -1.83 -9.85
N VAL A 332 -15.96 -2.40 -10.72
CA VAL A 332 -15.52 -3.33 -11.78
C VAL A 332 -14.43 -2.75 -12.68
N PRO A 333 -14.49 -1.50 -13.17
CA PRO A 333 -13.39 -0.93 -13.97
C PRO A 333 -12.05 -0.91 -13.23
N ALA A 334 -12.06 -0.59 -11.93
CA ALA A 334 -10.85 -0.62 -11.11
C ALA A 334 -10.36 -2.04 -10.85
N LEU A 335 -11.27 -2.98 -10.57
CA LEU A 335 -10.92 -4.40 -10.43
C LEU A 335 -10.40 -4.99 -11.74
N LEU A 336 -10.98 -4.65 -12.89
CA LEU A 336 -10.46 -5.08 -14.19
C LEU A 336 -9.09 -4.46 -14.44
N PHE A 337 -8.94 -3.15 -14.26
CA PHE A 337 -7.65 -2.48 -14.41
C PHE A 337 -6.56 -3.13 -13.53
N LEU A 338 -6.88 -3.48 -12.29
CA LEU A 338 -5.91 -3.97 -11.31
C LEU A 338 -5.82 -5.49 -11.18
N VAL A 339 -6.81 -6.30 -11.54
CA VAL A 339 -6.70 -7.78 -11.51
C VAL A 339 -6.24 -8.27 -12.88
N VAL A 340 -6.79 -7.66 -13.92
CA VAL A 340 -6.65 -8.12 -15.29
C VAL A 340 -5.45 -7.43 -15.95
N GLY A 341 -5.11 -6.20 -15.59
CA GLY A 341 -3.89 -5.55 -16.06
C GLY A 341 -2.57 -6.24 -15.64
N GLY A 342 -2.61 -7.16 -14.68
CA GLY A 342 -1.42 -7.87 -14.21
C GLY A 342 -0.96 -9.01 -15.13
N TRP A 343 -1.48 -9.13 -16.35
CA TRP A 343 -1.23 -10.28 -17.21
C TRP A 343 -0.95 -9.87 -18.67
N PRO A 344 -0.05 -10.59 -19.37
CA PRO A 344 0.28 -10.30 -20.77
C PRO A 344 -0.93 -10.34 -21.70
N ALA A 345 -1.85 -11.28 -21.46
CA ALA A 345 -3.02 -11.55 -22.29
C ALA A 345 -4.05 -10.40 -22.30
N THR A 346 -3.92 -9.45 -21.39
CA THR A 346 -4.95 -8.45 -21.07
C THR A 346 -4.40 -7.03 -21.01
N ARG A 347 -3.15 -6.86 -21.46
CA ARG A 347 -2.47 -5.58 -21.70
C ARG A 347 -3.31 -4.57 -22.48
N GLY A 348 -4.09 -5.05 -23.47
CA GLY A 348 -5.00 -4.20 -24.24
C GLY A 348 -6.04 -3.47 -23.38
N LEU A 349 -6.39 -3.98 -22.20
CA LEU A 349 -7.30 -3.29 -21.26
C LEU A 349 -6.61 -2.14 -20.51
N GLN A 350 -5.30 -2.22 -20.26
CA GLN A 350 -4.52 -1.12 -19.67
C GLN A 350 -4.16 -0.07 -20.70
N GLU A 351 -3.84 -0.47 -21.93
CA GLU A 351 -3.66 0.45 -23.06
C GLU A 351 -4.97 1.20 -23.34
N LEU A 352 -6.10 0.48 -23.34
CA LEU A 352 -7.43 1.09 -23.41
C LEU A 352 -7.68 2.00 -22.21
N ALA A 353 -7.27 1.62 -21.00
CA ALA A 353 -7.34 2.49 -19.82
C ALA A 353 -6.57 3.80 -20.07
N GLY A 354 -5.36 3.76 -20.62
CA GLY A 354 -4.56 4.94 -20.95
C GLY A 354 -5.13 5.88 -22.02
N THR A 355 -6.15 5.45 -22.77
CA THR A 355 -6.85 6.31 -23.73
C THR A 355 -7.86 7.25 -23.05
N TRP A 356 -8.31 8.28 -23.78
CA TRP A 356 -9.45 9.10 -23.35
C TRP A 356 -10.73 8.30 -23.09
N PHE A 357 -10.93 7.18 -23.80
CA PHE A 357 -12.08 6.30 -23.56
C PHE A 357 -11.98 5.60 -22.20
N GLY A 358 -10.81 5.04 -21.87
CA GLY A 358 -10.54 4.45 -20.56
C GLY A 358 -10.59 5.48 -19.43
N ALA A 359 -10.13 6.71 -19.68
CA ALA A 359 -10.23 7.82 -18.75
C ALA A 359 -11.69 8.17 -18.48
N GLY A 360 -12.49 8.25 -19.55
CA GLY A 360 -13.94 8.43 -19.46
C GLY A 360 -14.59 7.34 -18.62
N LEU A 361 -14.24 6.06 -18.83
CA LEU A 361 -14.80 4.94 -18.05
C LEU A 361 -14.49 5.06 -16.56
N MET A 362 -13.25 5.40 -16.19
CA MET A 362 -12.88 5.62 -14.78
C MET A 362 -13.55 6.85 -14.18
N LEU A 363 -13.68 7.95 -14.94
CA LEU A 363 -14.39 9.15 -14.51
C LEU A 363 -15.90 8.87 -14.31
N VAL A 364 -16.51 8.06 -15.17
CA VAL A 364 -17.89 7.58 -14.99
C VAL A 364 -18.00 6.74 -13.72
N GLY A 365 -17.06 5.81 -13.49
CA GLY A 365 -17.00 5.05 -12.25
C GLY A 365 -16.89 5.94 -11.01
N LEU A 366 -16.05 6.98 -11.07
CA LEU A 366 -15.92 7.99 -10.02
C LEU A 366 -17.23 8.76 -9.79
N ALA A 367 -17.89 9.21 -10.86
CA ALA A 367 -19.17 9.91 -10.78
C ALA A 367 -20.26 9.02 -10.17
N ILE A 368 -20.32 7.74 -10.55
CA ILE A 368 -21.23 6.76 -9.95
C ILE A 368 -20.92 6.58 -8.46
N GLY A 369 -19.64 6.46 -8.10
CA GLY A 369 -19.20 6.38 -6.71
C GLY A 369 -19.58 7.61 -5.88
N TRP A 370 -19.45 8.82 -6.45
CA TRP A 370 -19.92 10.07 -5.86
C TRP A 370 -21.42 10.05 -5.58
N VAL A 371 -22.24 9.62 -6.55
CA VAL A 371 -23.70 9.50 -6.38
C VAL A 371 -24.03 8.49 -5.28
N LEU A 372 -23.34 7.35 -5.23
CA LEU A 372 -23.53 6.34 -4.18
C LEU A 372 -23.17 6.89 -2.80
N LEU A 373 -22.04 7.60 -2.68
CA LEU A 373 -21.64 8.19 -1.41
C LEU A 373 -22.59 9.31 -0.99
N ALA A 374 -22.95 10.23 -1.88
CA ALA A 374 -23.89 11.32 -1.60
C ALA A 374 -25.26 10.81 -1.14
N THR A 375 -25.73 9.68 -1.70
CA THR A 375 -27.01 9.07 -1.29
C THR A 375 -26.92 8.28 0.01
N GLN A 376 -25.76 7.73 0.36
CA GLN A 376 -25.54 6.99 1.62
C GLN A 376 -25.12 7.89 2.79
N LEU A 377 -24.50 9.03 2.51
CA LEU A 377 -23.93 9.95 3.48
C LEU A 377 -24.94 10.43 4.53
N PRO A 378 -26.18 10.86 4.18
CA PRO A 378 -27.15 11.28 5.19
C PRO A 378 -27.54 10.14 6.14
N ALA A 379 -27.64 8.92 5.62
CA ALA A 379 -27.97 7.74 6.43
C ALA A 379 -26.82 7.38 7.37
N LEU A 380 -25.58 7.41 6.90
CA LEU A 380 -24.38 7.16 7.70
C LEU A 380 -24.19 8.23 8.78
N VAL A 381 -24.36 9.51 8.44
CA VAL A 381 -24.29 10.62 9.41
C VAL A 381 -25.43 10.51 10.42
N ARG A 382 -26.65 10.19 9.98
CA ARG A 382 -27.78 9.98 10.88
C ARG A 382 -27.52 8.79 11.81
N GLN A 383 -27.01 7.68 11.29
CA GLN A 383 -26.62 6.52 12.08
C GLN A 383 -25.58 6.91 13.13
N LEU A 384 -24.50 7.58 12.74
CA LEU A 384 -23.47 8.07 13.69
C LEU A 384 -24.04 9.02 14.76
N ARG A 385 -24.97 9.90 14.40
CA ARG A 385 -25.62 10.85 15.33
C ARG A 385 -26.64 10.19 16.25
N GLN A 386 -27.36 9.18 15.78
CA GLN A 386 -28.41 8.50 16.55
C GLN A 386 -27.84 7.47 17.52
N GLN A 387 -26.60 7.02 17.33
CA GLN A 387 -25.93 6.13 18.27
C GLN A 387 -25.57 6.91 19.53
N SER A 388 -26.27 6.68 20.64
CA SER A 388 -25.90 7.16 21.97
C SER A 388 -24.68 6.40 22.48
N GLU A 389 -23.83 7.04 23.28
CA GLU A 389 -22.84 6.28 24.05
C GLU A 389 -23.49 5.73 25.32
N PRO A 390 -23.29 4.46 25.65
CA PRO A 390 -22.33 3.52 25.04
C PRO A 390 -22.94 2.54 24.01
N SER A 391 -22.46 2.58 22.75
CA SER A 391 -22.77 1.55 21.73
C SER A 391 -21.59 0.61 21.51
N LEU A 392 -21.84 -0.57 20.94
CA LEU A 392 -20.76 -1.50 20.59
C LEU A 392 -19.77 -0.81 19.65
N HIS A 393 -18.47 -0.91 19.94
CA HIS A 393 -17.42 -0.21 19.21
C HIS A 393 -17.52 -0.40 17.70
N GLU A 394 -17.84 -1.60 17.21
CA GLU A 394 -18.03 -1.86 15.79
C GLU A 394 -19.17 -1.06 15.16
N GLN A 395 -20.29 -0.83 15.88
CA GLN A 395 -21.44 -0.07 15.37
C GLN A 395 -21.13 1.40 15.15
N ARG A 396 -20.11 1.94 15.82
CA ARG A 396 -19.69 3.33 15.69
C ARG A 396 -18.40 3.50 14.88
N ILE A 397 -17.40 2.68 15.16
CA ILE A 397 -16.10 2.69 14.47
C ILE A 397 -16.28 2.35 12.99
N ARG A 398 -17.09 1.33 12.63
CA ARG A 398 -17.28 0.96 11.22
C ARG A 398 -17.84 2.10 10.37
N PRO A 399 -19.02 2.70 10.66
CA PRO A 399 -19.54 3.79 9.84
C PRO A 399 -18.64 5.03 9.85
N ALA A 400 -17.90 5.27 10.94
CA ALA A 400 -16.90 6.33 11.00
C ALA A 400 -15.72 6.10 10.04
N PHE A 401 -15.15 4.88 10.04
CA PHE A 401 -14.08 4.51 9.11
C PHE A 401 -14.56 4.51 7.66
N GLN A 402 -15.78 4.06 7.41
CA GLN A 402 -16.41 4.16 6.10
C GLN A 402 -16.45 5.62 5.68
N LEU A 403 -17.09 6.49 6.47
CA LEU A 403 -17.20 7.92 6.21
C LEU A 403 -15.83 8.58 5.94
N ALA A 404 -14.85 8.35 6.82
CA ALA A 404 -13.51 8.90 6.68
C ALA A 404 -12.84 8.44 5.38
N THR A 405 -12.97 7.16 5.03
CA THR A 405 -12.39 6.63 3.80
C THR A 405 -13.10 7.16 2.56
N GLY A 406 -14.43 7.33 2.60
CA GLY A 406 -15.18 7.94 1.51
C GLY A 406 -14.82 9.40 1.31
N VAL A 407 -14.74 10.19 2.37
CA VAL A 407 -14.31 11.60 2.29
C VAL A 407 -12.90 11.71 1.73
N ALA A 408 -11.95 10.90 2.24
CA ALA A 408 -10.58 10.88 1.70
C ALA A 408 -10.57 10.52 0.20
N SER A 409 -11.41 9.58 -0.21
CA SER A 409 -11.53 9.14 -1.61
C SER A 409 -12.16 10.23 -2.50
N LEU A 410 -13.15 10.98 -1.99
CA LEU A 410 -13.73 12.13 -2.68
C LEU A 410 -12.72 13.25 -2.88
N VAL A 411 -11.98 13.60 -1.83
CA VAL A 411 -10.93 14.63 -1.90
C VAL A 411 -9.87 14.22 -2.92
N THR A 412 -9.40 12.97 -2.85
CA THR A 412 -8.43 12.43 -3.81
C THR A 412 -9.00 12.44 -5.23
N ALA A 413 -10.27 12.07 -5.43
CA ALA A 413 -10.94 12.14 -6.73
C ALA A 413 -10.99 13.55 -7.29
N ALA A 414 -11.36 14.52 -6.45
CA ALA A 414 -11.46 15.91 -6.85
C ALA A 414 -10.08 16.45 -7.28
N LEU A 415 -9.02 16.11 -6.55
CA LEU A 415 -7.64 16.46 -6.92
C LEU A 415 -7.22 15.84 -8.25
N VAL A 416 -7.54 14.56 -8.47
CA VAL A 416 -7.23 13.88 -9.73
C VAL A 416 -8.00 14.48 -10.92
N VAL A 417 -9.27 14.83 -10.74
CA VAL A 417 -10.07 15.49 -11.77
C VAL A 417 -9.53 16.90 -12.05
N ALA A 418 -9.22 17.67 -11.00
CA ALA A 418 -8.64 19.01 -11.15
C ALA A 418 -7.32 18.97 -11.93
N ALA A 419 -6.46 18.00 -11.63
CA ALA A 419 -5.20 17.83 -12.36
C ALA A 419 -5.39 17.40 -13.81
N LEU A 420 -6.38 16.55 -14.11
CA LEU A 420 -6.71 16.22 -15.50
C LEU A 420 -7.18 17.45 -16.28
N VAL A 421 -8.01 18.29 -15.65
CA VAL A 421 -8.54 19.52 -16.26
C VAL A 421 -7.45 20.54 -16.51
N VAL A 422 -6.54 20.73 -15.54
CA VAL A 422 -5.42 21.67 -15.67
C VAL A 422 -4.36 21.16 -16.64
N GLY A 423 -4.09 19.85 -16.63
CA GLY A 423 -3.01 19.22 -17.36
C GLY A 423 -3.31 18.91 -18.82
N GLY A 424 -4.58 18.68 -19.17
CA GLY A 424 -5.02 18.37 -20.54
C GLY A 424 -4.56 17.01 -21.07
N ASP A 425 -3.79 16.23 -20.29
CA ASP A 425 -3.26 14.92 -20.66
C ASP A 425 -3.59 13.88 -19.57
N PRO A 426 -4.27 12.77 -19.90
CA PRO A 426 -4.59 11.70 -18.96
C PRO A 426 -3.37 10.92 -18.44
N THR A 427 -2.18 11.17 -19.00
CA THR A 427 -0.90 10.58 -18.60
C THR A 427 -0.01 11.56 -17.84
N GLN A 428 -0.44 12.81 -17.67
CA GLN A 428 0.37 13.83 -17.01
C GLN A 428 0.61 13.50 -15.53
N ARG A 429 1.83 13.77 -15.08
CA ARG A 429 2.25 13.60 -13.68
C ARG A 429 1.65 14.71 -12.83
N LEU A 430 1.05 14.33 -11.70
CA LEU A 430 0.34 15.24 -10.80
C LEU A 430 1.32 16.11 -9.98
N VAL A 431 2.54 15.63 -9.73
CA VAL A 431 3.58 16.37 -8.99
C VAL A 431 4.97 16.16 -9.60
N THR A 432 5.45 16.99 -10.53
CA THR A 432 6.85 16.88 -10.96
C THR A 432 7.80 17.39 -9.85
N ASN A 433 8.76 16.56 -9.38
CA ASN A 433 10.16 16.90 -8.97
C ASN A 433 10.84 15.91 -7.97
N TYR A 434 11.97 15.34 -8.42
CA TYR A 434 13.29 14.95 -7.87
C TYR A 434 13.54 14.05 -6.64
N HIS A 435 12.56 13.60 -5.84
CA HIS A 435 12.77 12.54 -4.81
C HIS A 435 11.41 11.98 -4.39
N ILE A 436 11.29 10.72 -3.93
CA ILE A 436 10.09 9.99 -3.37
C ILE A 436 8.69 10.44 -3.87
N LEU A 437 8.36 11.72 -3.72
CA LEU A 437 7.40 12.52 -4.50
C LEU A 437 7.49 12.32 -6.03
N ASP A 438 8.66 12.04 -6.62
CA ASP A 438 8.78 11.79 -8.07
C ASP A 438 8.23 10.41 -8.49
N ALA A 439 8.38 9.40 -7.63
CA ALA A 439 7.77 8.09 -7.82
C ALA A 439 6.25 8.13 -7.57
N LEU A 440 5.83 8.97 -6.61
CA LEU A 440 4.43 9.31 -6.37
C LEU A 440 3.79 9.97 -7.61
N SER A 441 4.51 10.87 -8.28
CA SER A 441 4.00 11.69 -9.38
C SER A 441 3.52 10.94 -10.62
N SER A 442 4.17 9.82 -10.93
CA SER A 442 3.85 9.05 -12.12
C SER A 442 2.68 8.10 -11.84
N ALA A 443 2.68 7.44 -10.67
CA ALA A 443 1.63 6.54 -10.20
C ALA A 443 0.23 7.19 -10.07
N GLU A 444 0.17 8.51 -9.89
CA GLU A 444 -0.91 9.20 -9.21
C GLU A 444 -2.29 9.20 -9.91
N LEU A 445 -2.37 9.15 -11.24
CA LEU A 445 -3.64 9.43 -11.92
C LEU A 445 -4.51 8.17 -12.09
N TRP A 446 -3.97 7.09 -12.66
CA TRP A 446 -4.71 5.84 -12.87
C TRP A 446 -4.84 4.99 -11.60
N LEU A 447 -3.77 4.94 -10.83
CA LEU A 447 -3.72 4.21 -9.56
C LEU A 447 -4.53 4.93 -8.50
N GLY A 448 -4.43 6.26 -8.45
CA GLY A 448 -5.29 7.10 -7.62
C GLY A 448 -6.76 6.84 -7.95
N ARG A 449 -7.15 6.90 -9.24
CA ARG A 449 -8.52 6.56 -9.69
C ARG A 449 -8.95 5.16 -9.27
N ALA A 450 -8.10 4.16 -9.45
CA ALA A 450 -8.42 2.78 -9.11
C ALA A 450 -8.56 2.61 -7.59
N ILE A 451 -7.67 3.18 -6.77
CA ILE A 451 -7.73 3.14 -5.30
C ILE A 451 -8.96 3.89 -4.78
N ILE A 452 -9.30 5.05 -5.35
CA ILE A 452 -10.53 5.78 -5.04
C ILE A 452 -11.75 4.92 -5.38
N LEU A 453 -11.75 4.26 -6.54
CA LEU A 453 -12.85 3.39 -6.95
C LEU A 453 -13.00 2.19 -6.01
N LEU A 454 -11.89 1.60 -5.58
CA LEU A 454 -11.88 0.50 -4.62
C LEU A 454 -12.26 0.94 -3.21
N ALA A 455 -12.05 2.20 -2.85
CA ALA A 455 -12.57 2.72 -1.59
C ALA A 455 -14.10 2.71 -1.56
N PHE A 456 -14.79 2.72 -2.70
CA PHE A 456 -16.23 2.48 -2.74
C PHE A 456 -16.62 1.05 -2.34
N LEU A 457 -15.70 0.07 -2.34
CA LEU A 457 -15.95 -1.25 -1.73
C LEU A 457 -16.30 -1.15 -0.24
N LEU A 458 -15.90 -0.07 0.43
CA LEU A 458 -16.23 0.20 1.83
C LEU A 458 -17.64 0.77 2.02
N PHE A 459 -18.34 1.09 0.92
CA PHE A 459 -19.73 1.56 0.89
C PHE A 459 -20.67 0.58 0.17
N PRO A 460 -20.66 -0.72 0.53
CA PRO A 460 -21.59 -1.64 -0.08
C PRO A 460 -23.01 -1.23 0.33
N PRO A 461 -23.99 -1.24 -0.60
CA PRO A 461 -25.39 -1.11 -0.22
C PRO A 461 -25.74 -2.16 0.83
N ALA A 462 -26.69 -1.85 1.72
CA ALA A 462 -27.00 -2.66 2.91
C ALA A 462 -27.16 -4.18 2.66
N ALA A 463 -27.56 -4.60 1.46
CA ALA A 463 -27.66 -6.00 1.09
C ALA A 463 -26.37 -6.66 0.59
N ALA A 464 -25.46 -5.89 -0.02
CA ALA A 464 -24.11 -6.35 -0.34
C ALA A 464 -23.24 -6.44 0.93
N LEU A 465 -23.53 -5.60 1.94
CA LEU A 465 -22.92 -5.67 3.27
C LEU A 465 -23.07 -7.06 3.87
N VAL A 466 -24.22 -7.74 3.71
CA VAL A 466 -24.44 -9.05 4.35
C VAL A 466 -23.86 -10.22 3.55
N VAL A 467 -23.67 -10.09 2.24
CA VAL A 467 -22.87 -11.05 1.46
C VAL A 467 -21.40 -10.91 1.81
N THR A 468 -20.91 -9.68 2.05
CA THR A 468 -19.59 -9.49 2.64
C THR A 468 -19.57 -9.99 4.09
N THR A 469 -20.50 -9.66 5.01
CA THR A 469 -20.48 -10.17 6.41
C THR A 469 -20.71 -11.69 6.56
N ALA A 470 -21.45 -12.34 5.66
CA ALA A 470 -21.68 -13.80 5.68
C ALA A 470 -20.58 -14.57 4.92
N GLY A 471 -20.05 -14.01 3.83
CA GLY A 471 -18.86 -14.54 3.13
C GLY A 471 -17.54 -14.25 3.89
N THR A 472 -17.52 -13.24 4.76
CA THR A 472 -16.37 -12.85 5.61
C THR A 472 -16.14 -13.80 6.80
N VAL A 473 -16.99 -14.82 7.02
CA VAL A 473 -16.59 -15.96 7.88
C VAL A 473 -15.34 -16.66 7.29
N LEU A 474 -15.05 -16.47 6.00
CA LEU A 474 -13.81 -16.90 5.33
C LEU A 474 -12.83 -15.75 5.01
N LEU A 475 -13.29 -14.50 4.93
CA LEU A 475 -12.48 -13.34 4.54
C LEU A 475 -12.94 -12.12 5.34
N THR A 476 -12.45 -11.93 6.57
CA THR A 476 -12.70 -10.76 7.44
C THR A 476 -12.74 -9.42 6.67
N SER A 477 -13.33 -8.34 7.20
CA SER A 477 -13.33 -7.01 6.54
C SER A 477 -11.93 -6.49 6.14
N SER A 478 -10.88 -7.03 6.77
CA SER A 478 -9.46 -6.94 6.37
C SER A 478 -9.19 -7.51 4.98
N GLY A 479 -9.85 -8.62 4.60
CA GLY A 479 -9.76 -9.33 3.32
C GLY A 479 -10.14 -8.51 2.09
N VAL A 480 -11.06 -7.55 2.22
CA VAL A 480 -11.39 -6.63 1.12
C VAL A 480 -10.29 -5.58 0.92
N ALA A 481 -9.76 -4.99 2.01
CA ALA A 481 -8.62 -4.07 1.93
C ALA A 481 -7.32 -4.79 1.52
N LEU A 482 -7.14 -6.04 1.96
CA LEU A 482 -6.11 -6.98 1.53
C LEU A 482 -6.22 -7.27 0.05
N ALA A 483 -7.38 -7.73 -0.43
CA ALA A 483 -7.60 -8.01 -1.85
C ALA A 483 -7.31 -6.78 -2.70
N VAL A 484 -7.79 -5.61 -2.29
CA VAL A 484 -7.55 -4.33 -2.97
C VAL A 484 -6.05 -4.04 -3.09
N GLY A 485 -5.31 -3.96 -1.99
CA GLY A 485 -3.91 -3.56 -2.07
C GLY A 485 -2.99 -4.62 -2.68
N SER A 486 -3.31 -5.90 -2.51
CA SER A 486 -2.58 -7.04 -3.10
C SER A 486 -2.71 -7.09 -4.62
N VAL A 487 -3.93 -6.90 -5.10
CA VAL A 487 -4.28 -6.83 -6.52
C VAL A 487 -3.56 -5.64 -7.16
N VAL A 488 -3.50 -4.51 -6.46
CA VAL A 488 -2.78 -3.33 -6.91
C VAL A 488 -1.26 -3.59 -7.00
N GLY A 489 -0.62 -4.11 -5.95
CA GLY A 489 0.84 -4.33 -5.94
C GLY A 489 1.34 -5.32 -7.00
N ALA A 490 0.63 -6.44 -7.19
CA ALA A 490 1.06 -7.48 -8.14
C ALA A 490 0.91 -7.06 -9.61
N THR A 491 -0.15 -6.31 -9.94
CA THR A 491 -0.44 -5.92 -11.32
C THR A 491 0.54 -4.89 -11.86
N LEU A 492 1.08 -4.06 -10.99
CA LEU A 492 2.07 -3.05 -11.37
C LEU A 492 3.41 -3.70 -11.73
N VAL A 493 3.79 -4.78 -11.06
CA VAL A 493 5.05 -5.47 -11.38
C VAL A 493 4.94 -6.33 -12.62
N SER A 494 3.78 -6.91 -12.88
CA SER A 494 3.51 -7.53 -14.17
C SER A 494 3.58 -6.52 -15.33
N HIS A 495 3.14 -5.28 -15.13
CA HIS A 495 3.26 -4.21 -16.14
C HIS A 495 4.74 -3.85 -16.41
N ALA A 496 5.55 -3.74 -15.36
CA ALA A 496 7.00 -3.52 -15.46
C ALA A 496 7.71 -4.66 -16.24
N LEU A 497 7.35 -5.91 -15.95
CA LEU A 497 7.78 -7.12 -16.67
C LEU A 497 7.45 -7.07 -18.15
N LEU A 498 6.24 -6.61 -18.47
CA LEU A 498 5.72 -6.64 -19.82
C LEU A 498 6.21 -5.48 -20.67
N ASN A 499 6.48 -4.31 -20.09
CA ASN A 499 7.15 -3.21 -20.78
C ASN A 499 8.62 -3.55 -21.06
N ALA A 500 9.31 -4.20 -20.12
CA ALA A 500 10.65 -4.72 -20.35
C ALA A 500 10.68 -5.83 -21.43
N ALA A 501 9.63 -6.65 -21.52
CA ALA A 501 9.48 -7.70 -22.53
C ALA A 501 8.96 -7.21 -23.90
N SER A 502 8.16 -6.13 -23.95
CA SER A 502 7.59 -5.57 -25.19
C SER A 502 8.44 -4.48 -25.83
N GLY A 503 9.54 -4.07 -25.20
CA GLY A 503 10.59 -3.29 -25.86
C GLY A 503 11.22 -4.00 -27.07
N SER A 504 10.88 -5.28 -27.31
CA SER A 504 11.11 -5.98 -28.56
C SER A 504 9.85 -5.97 -29.44
N GLY A 505 9.76 -4.97 -30.31
CA GLY A 505 9.00 -5.05 -31.55
C GLY A 505 7.56 -4.56 -31.48
N THR A 506 7.33 -3.33 -31.93
CA THR A 506 6.21 -3.02 -32.86
C THR A 506 6.36 -1.61 -33.43
N SER A 507 6.65 -1.56 -34.72
CA SER A 507 6.64 -0.37 -35.55
C SER A 507 5.21 -0.06 -36.00
N GLY A 508 4.72 1.14 -35.68
CA GLY A 508 3.46 1.67 -36.21
C GLY A 508 3.61 3.17 -36.45
N GLY A 509 3.66 3.57 -37.73
CA GLY A 509 3.84 4.95 -38.15
C GLY A 509 2.57 5.79 -37.98
N GLY A 510 2.77 7.05 -37.62
CA GLY A 510 1.75 8.09 -37.62
C GLY A 510 2.44 9.45 -37.61
N GLY A 511 2.45 10.12 -38.77
CA GLY A 511 3.04 11.44 -38.93
C GLY A 511 2.16 12.55 -38.32
N GLY A 512 2.81 13.56 -37.75
CA GLY A 512 2.19 14.77 -37.27
C GLY A 512 3.26 15.80 -36.90
N ALA A 513 3.46 16.78 -37.78
CA ALA A 513 4.45 17.84 -37.66
C ALA A 513 4.09 18.84 -36.55
N SER A 514 5.08 19.23 -35.74
CA SER A 514 5.17 20.60 -35.21
C SER A 514 6.63 20.97 -34.90
N SER A 515 6.94 22.19 -35.30
CA SER A 515 8.25 22.83 -35.39
C SER A 515 8.69 23.49 -34.08
N GLY A 516 9.97 23.39 -33.73
CA GLY A 516 10.54 24.20 -32.64
C GLY A 516 11.97 23.86 -32.19
N SER A 517 12.95 24.19 -33.03
CA SER A 517 14.33 24.65 -32.71
C SER A 517 15.19 23.93 -31.65
N GLY A 518 16.24 23.23 -32.14
CA GLY A 518 17.49 22.99 -31.40
C GLY A 518 17.86 21.52 -31.16
N SER A 519 18.21 20.74 -32.18
CA SER A 519 18.85 19.42 -31.95
C SER A 519 19.59 18.92 -33.18
N GLY A 520 20.91 19.17 -33.24
CA GLY A 520 21.79 18.59 -34.24
C GLY A 520 21.75 17.06 -34.21
N THR A 521 21.51 16.46 -35.36
CA THR A 521 21.87 15.07 -35.64
C THR A 521 23.37 14.92 -35.47
N ALA A 522 23.80 13.94 -34.66
CA ALA A 522 25.21 13.64 -34.52
C ALA A 522 25.79 13.28 -35.89
N SER A 523 26.93 13.89 -36.23
CA SER A 523 27.70 13.57 -37.44
C SER A 523 28.99 12.83 -37.07
N SER A 524 29.62 12.16 -38.03
CA SER A 524 30.94 11.52 -37.89
C SER A 524 32.00 12.48 -37.35
N GLY A 525 31.93 13.76 -37.71
CA GLY A 525 32.79 14.82 -37.15
C GLY A 525 32.59 14.97 -35.64
N GLU A 526 31.35 15.13 -35.19
CA GLU A 526 31.02 15.25 -33.77
C GLU A 526 31.37 13.98 -32.98
N VAL A 527 31.10 12.79 -33.55
CA VAL A 527 31.49 11.51 -32.95
C VAL A 527 33.01 11.44 -32.79
N ARG A 528 33.78 11.84 -33.81
CA ARG A 528 35.26 11.88 -33.73
C ARG A 528 35.75 12.85 -32.67
N ASP A 529 35.15 14.02 -32.56
CA ASP A 529 35.53 15.02 -31.56
C ASP A 529 35.26 14.52 -30.13
N VAL A 530 34.11 13.88 -29.92
CA VAL A 530 33.81 13.22 -28.64
C VAL A 530 34.83 12.12 -28.33
N LEU A 531 35.16 11.26 -29.30
CA LEU A 531 36.15 10.19 -29.10
C LEU A 531 37.57 10.72 -28.84
N ARG A 532 37.96 11.84 -29.44
CA ARG A 532 39.29 12.45 -29.23
C ARG A 532 39.47 12.98 -27.81
N ASN A 533 38.38 13.41 -27.18
CA ASN A 533 38.37 13.94 -25.82
C ASN A 533 38.33 12.83 -24.75
N LEU A 534 38.13 11.57 -25.13
CA LEU A 534 38.19 10.44 -24.19
C LEU A 534 39.63 9.97 -23.96
N PRO A 535 39.96 9.51 -22.73
CA PRO A 535 41.24 8.88 -22.44
C PRO A 535 41.54 7.73 -23.41
N GLN A 536 42.80 7.63 -23.82
CA GLN A 536 43.26 6.57 -24.72
C GLN A 536 43.44 5.26 -23.94
N GLY A 537 42.87 4.18 -24.45
CA GLY A 537 43.06 2.84 -23.90
C GLY A 537 44.40 2.19 -24.30
N ARG A 538 44.62 0.96 -23.84
CA ARG A 538 45.89 0.22 -24.05
C ARG A 538 46.24 -0.06 -25.53
N SER A 539 45.26 -0.02 -26.43
CA SER A 539 45.45 -0.24 -27.87
C SER A 539 45.15 1.02 -28.67
N GLN A 540 45.88 1.23 -29.77
CA GLN A 540 45.62 2.32 -30.71
C GLN A 540 44.19 2.20 -31.28
N GLY A 541 43.42 3.29 -31.25
CA GLY A 541 42.02 3.32 -31.70
C GLY A 541 40.98 2.90 -30.65
N VAL A 542 41.42 2.57 -29.43
CA VAL A 542 40.55 2.27 -28.30
C VAL A 542 40.51 3.46 -27.34
N ARG A 543 39.31 3.85 -26.92
CA ARG A 543 39.05 4.84 -25.87
C ARG A 543 38.46 4.16 -24.63
N VAL A 544 38.61 4.79 -23.47
CA VAL A 544 38.05 4.26 -22.22
C VAL A 544 37.21 5.30 -21.49
N VAL A 545 36.27 4.81 -20.67
CA VAL A 545 35.43 5.57 -19.74
C VAL A 545 35.48 4.92 -18.36
N GLY A 546 35.17 5.65 -17.29
CA GLY A 546 35.37 5.20 -15.91
C GLY A 546 34.34 4.20 -15.41
N SER A 547 33.16 4.10 -16.05
CA SER A 547 32.12 3.17 -15.62
C SER A 547 31.23 2.67 -16.77
N GLY A 548 30.47 1.60 -16.51
CA GLY A 548 29.47 1.10 -17.44
C GLY A 548 28.32 2.07 -17.69
N GLU A 549 28.01 2.95 -16.73
CA GLU A 549 26.97 3.97 -16.86
C GLU A 549 27.43 5.09 -17.80
N GLU A 550 28.67 5.58 -17.61
CA GLU A 550 29.28 6.59 -18.48
C GLU A 550 29.34 6.09 -19.94
N LEU A 551 29.59 4.80 -20.14
CA LEU A 551 29.56 4.16 -21.46
C LEU A 551 28.14 4.16 -22.09
N VAL A 552 27.10 3.90 -21.30
CA VAL A 552 25.71 3.91 -21.80
C VAL A 552 25.25 5.33 -22.14
N ASP A 553 25.61 6.31 -21.33
CA ASP A 553 25.26 7.71 -21.59
C ASP A 553 26.03 8.28 -22.77
N LEU A 554 27.31 7.91 -22.92
CA LEU A 554 28.08 8.17 -24.13
C LEU A 554 27.40 7.57 -25.36
N TYR A 555 26.96 6.30 -25.30
CA TYR A 555 26.24 5.68 -26.41
C TYR A 555 24.97 6.45 -26.79
N LYS A 556 24.11 6.81 -25.83
CA LYS A 556 22.89 7.60 -26.07
C LYS A 556 23.19 8.94 -26.73
N ARG A 557 24.29 9.60 -26.31
CA ARG A 557 24.75 10.86 -26.91
C ARG A 557 25.18 10.66 -28.36
N LEU A 558 25.95 9.62 -28.65
CA LEU A 558 26.51 9.37 -29.99
C LEU A 558 25.45 8.95 -31.02
N ILE A 559 24.36 8.30 -30.60
CA ILE A 559 23.29 7.86 -31.52
C ILE A 559 22.20 8.91 -31.77
N ARG A 560 22.37 10.16 -31.31
CA ARG A 560 21.35 11.20 -31.43
C ARG A 560 21.01 11.47 -32.89
N GLY A 561 19.79 11.13 -33.29
CA GLY A 561 19.32 11.26 -34.67
C GLY A 561 19.69 10.09 -35.59
N GLY A 562 20.28 9.02 -35.05
CA GLY A 562 20.52 7.76 -35.76
C GLY A 562 19.30 6.87 -35.83
N LYS A 563 19.23 6.06 -36.89
CA LYS A 563 18.19 5.04 -37.08
C LYS A 563 18.69 3.69 -36.56
N PRO A 564 17.92 2.94 -35.76
CA PRO A 564 18.29 1.58 -35.37
C PRO A 564 18.48 0.68 -36.60
N ILE A 565 19.52 -0.15 -36.60
CA ILE A 565 19.75 -1.16 -37.64
C ILE A 565 19.96 -2.53 -37.01
N GLU A 566 19.47 -3.58 -37.67
CA GLU A 566 19.70 -4.97 -37.25
C GLU A 566 20.96 -5.52 -37.90
N VAL A 567 21.85 -6.08 -37.08
CA VAL A 567 23.07 -6.76 -37.54
C VAL A 567 23.06 -8.18 -36.97
N PRO A 568 22.65 -9.21 -37.76
CA PRO A 568 22.37 -10.56 -37.25
C PRO A 568 23.52 -11.23 -36.48
N SER A 569 24.77 -10.88 -36.77
CA SER A 569 25.96 -11.44 -36.12
C SER A 569 26.41 -10.69 -34.86
N TYR A 570 25.74 -9.60 -34.50
CA TYR A 570 26.14 -8.74 -33.39
C TYR A 570 25.23 -8.93 -32.18
N LYS A 571 25.81 -9.32 -31.04
CA LYS A 571 25.10 -9.49 -29.76
C LYS A 571 24.90 -8.15 -29.05
N GLY A 572 24.11 -7.26 -29.64
CA GLY A 572 23.89 -5.91 -29.14
C GLY A 572 22.99 -5.06 -30.04
N LYS A 573 22.88 -3.77 -29.75
CA LYS A 573 22.07 -2.82 -30.52
C LYS A 573 22.98 -2.00 -31.43
N TRP A 574 22.57 -1.77 -32.68
CA TRP A 574 23.24 -0.84 -33.60
C TRP A 574 22.33 0.33 -33.97
N SER A 575 22.94 1.47 -34.28
CA SER A 575 22.27 2.62 -34.89
C SER A 575 23.16 3.22 -35.99
N GLU A 576 22.55 3.67 -37.07
CA GLU A 576 23.20 4.31 -38.22
C GLU A 576 22.80 5.78 -38.27
N LEU A 577 23.79 6.66 -38.20
CA LEU A 577 23.62 8.11 -38.33
C LEU A 577 23.36 8.49 -39.80
N PRO A 578 22.78 9.68 -40.08
CA PRO A 578 22.46 10.11 -41.45
C PRO A 578 23.63 10.12 -42.42
N ASP A 579 24.86 10.22 -41.91
CA ASP A 579 26.08 10.22 -42.71
C ASP A 579 26.67 8.83 -42.97
N GLY A 580 26.01 7.76 -42.51
CA GLY A 580 26.45 6.37 -42.66
C GLY A 580 27.35 5.86 -41.53
N THR A 581 27.59 6.66 -40.48
CA THR A 581 28.32 6.19 -39.29
C THR A 581 27.46 5.20 -38.52
N ARG A 582 27.98 4.00 -38.26
CA ARG A 582 27.28 2.97 -37.49
C ARG A 582 27.89 2.87 -36.10
N ILE A 583 27.05 2.81 -35.07
CA ILE A 583 27.46 2.74 -33.67
C ILE A 583 26.72 1.59 -33.01
N GLY A 584 27.44 0.64 -32.44
CA GLY A 584 26.92 -0.55 -31.78
C GLY A 584 27.25 -0.58 -30.29
N LEU A 585 26.30 -0.96 -29.44
CA LEU A 585 26.50 -1.23 -28.02
C LEU A 585 26.24 -2.71 -27.73
N ARG A 586 27.22 -3.40 -27.13
CA ARG A 586 27.10 -4.79 -26.68
C ARG A 586 27.38 -4.94 -25.20
N ASP A 587 26.71 -5.92 -24.58
CA ASP A 587 26.82 -6.20 -23.14
C ASP A 587 28.11 -6.93 -22.77
N PHE A 588 28.62 -7.76 -23.67
CA PHE A 588 29.83 -8.56 -23.44
C PHE A 588 30.77 -8.48 -24.64
N SER A 589 32.04 -8.16 -24.36
CA SER A 589 33.14 -8.31 -25.30
C SER A 589 34.08 -9.43 -24.84
N LYS A 590 35.12 -9.75 -25.63
CA LYS A 590 36.13 -10.75 -25.24
C LYS A 590 36.85 -10.41 -23.92
N SER A 591 36.84 -9.13 -23.52
CA SER A 591 37.39 -8.65 -22.25
C SER A 591 36.36 -8.59 -21.11
N GLY A 592 35.13 -9.10 -21.30
CA GLY A 592 34.13 -9.26 -20.23
C GLY A 592 33.29 -8.01 -19.92
N HIS A 593 33.57 -6.85 -20.51
CA HIS A 593 32.88 -5.59 -20.21
C HIS A 593 32.04 -5.06 -21.40
N LYS A 594 31.05 -4.20 -21.08
CA LYS A 594 30.25 -3.45 -22.06
C LYS A 594 31.14 -2.65 -23.01
N THR A 595 30.74 -2.53 -24.28
CA THR A 595 31.59 -1.93 -25.33
C THR A 595 30.76 -1.19 -26.36
N ILE A 596 31.24 -0.02 -26.78
CA ILE A 596 30.76 0.66 -28.00
C ILE A 596 31.70 0.33 -29.16
N ASP A 597 31.18 -0.20 -30.26
CA ASP A 597 31.89 -0.37 -31.52
C ASP A 597 31.39 0.69 -32.53
N ILE A 598 32.29 1.39 -33.22
CA ILE A 598 31.95 2.48 -34.15
C ILE A 598 32.57 2.17 -35.51
N LYS A 599 31.79 2.31 -36.58
CA LYS A 599 32.23 2.18 -37.98
C LYS A 599 31.90 3.47 -38.72
N PHE A 600 32.94 4.17 -39.18
CA PHE A 600 32.78 5.38 -39.98
C PHE A 600 32.58 5.04 -41.47
N PRO A 601 31.96 5.92 -42.27
CA PRO A 601 31.73 5.72 -43.71
C PRO A 601 32.99 5.41 -44.52
N GLY A 602 34.17 5.86 -44.05
CA GLY A 602 35.48 5.62 -44.68
C GLY A 602 36.17 4.30 -44.28
N GLY A 603 35.47 3.38 -43.60
CA GLY A 603 36.03 2.09 -43.17
C GLY A 603 36.88 2.14 -41.89
N GLU A 604 37.18 3.33 -41.38
CA GLU A 604 37.79 3.50 -40.07
C GLU A 604 36.87 2.97 -38.96
N THR A 605 37.47 2.34 -37.94
CA THR A 605 36.73 1.81 -36.80
C THR A 605 37.22 2.43 -35.49
N GLY A 606 36.28 2.73 -34.59
CA GLY A 606 36.55 3.19 -33.23
C GLY A 606 35.97 2.23 -32.22
N LYS A 607 36.53 2.21 -31.01
CA LYS A 607 36.01 1.37 -29.92
C LYS A 607 36.11 2.08 -28.58
N VAL A 608 35.09 1.94 -27.74
CA VAL A 608 35.09 2.46 -26.36
C VAL A 608 34.78 1.35 -25.37
N HIS A 609 35.58 1.23 -24.31
CA HIS A 609 35.41 0.26 -23.23
C HIS A 609 35.36 0.95 -21.86
N VAL A 610 34.93 0.21 -20.84
CA VAL A 610 35.13 0.60 -19.44
C VAL A 610 36.60 0.32 -19.07
N ASP A 611 37.25 1.28 -18.40
CA ASP A 611 38.60 1.08 -17.87
C ASP A 611 38.60 -0.04 -16.82
N GLY A 612 39.60 -0.92 -16.86
CA GLY A 612 39.61 -2.18 -16.10
C GLY A 612 40.97 -2.56 -15.56
#